data_AF-A0A565CUT1-F1
#
_entry.id   AF-A0A565CUT1-F1
#
_cell.length_a   1.000
_cell.length_b   1.000
_cell.length_c   1.000
_cell.angle_alpha   90.00
_cell.angle_beta   90.00
_cell.angle_gamma   90.00
#
_symmetry.space_group_name_H-M   'P 1'
#
loop_
_entity.id
_entity.type
_entity.pdbx_description
1 polymer ?
#
loop_
_entity_poly.entity_id
_entity_poly.type
_entity_poly.pdbx_seq_one_letter_code
_entity_poly.pdbx_strand_id
1 'polypeptide(L)'
;MFRYMEKCQVNTETCSLSLQNQLQRYSPVTLEAKLIELSEANQKALGLIVKDGKVMDDVWYNNPALWDWLNDHANELKLDKLKRDYFLINKTPWSSLDENEAFLTTADSAVKLVPEATNPIVGWKGLEYRTAFRVTKPPGANLYPPDMDKTIPTNICLMFVFHLLIDCDNP
;
A
#
# COMPACT_ATOMS: atom_id res chain seq x y z
N MET A 1 15.22 -0.60 -14.07
CA MET A 1 14.26 -1.73 -14.16
C MET A 1 14.78 -3.08 -13.62
N PHE A 2 15.86 -3.70 -14.14
CA PHE A 2 16.30 -5.05 -13.66
C PHE A 2 17.22 -5.07 -12.43
N ARG A 3 17.87 -3.95 -12.08
CA ARG A 3 19.00 -3.94 -11.13
C ARG A 3 18.64 -4.30 -9.68
N TYR A 4 17.45 -3.96 -9.19
CA TYR A 4 17.08 -4.21 -7.80
C TYR A 4 16.57 -5.65 -7.59
N MET A 5 15.68 -6.12 -8.47
CA MET A 5 15.10 -7.47 -8.38
C MET A 5 16.16 -8.57 -8.52
N GLU A 6 17.10 -8.42 -9.47
CA GLU A 6 18.16 -9.41 -9.71
C GLU A 6 19.15 -9.46 -8.54
N LYS A 7 19.46 -8.31 -7.93
CA LYS A 7 20.30 -8.25 -6.73
C LYS A 7 19.61 -8.88 -5.52
N CYS A 8 18.29 -8.72 -5.41
CA CYS A 8 17.56 -9.16 -4.24
C CYS A 8 17.18 -10.63 -4.18
N GLN A 9 17.18 -11.32 -5.31
CA GLN A 9 17.05 -12.77 -5.31
C GLN A 9 18.34 -13.48 -4.85
N VAL A 10 19.49 -12.78 -4.87
CA VAL A 10 20.80 -13.40 -4.68
C VAL A 10 21.45 -13.05 -3.33
N ASN A 11 21.19 -11.86 -2.76
CA ASN A 11 21.83 -11.45 -1.50
C ASN A 11 20.99 -10.48 -0.63
N THR A 12 20.51 -10.99 0.52
CA THR A 12 19.72 -10.26 1.53
C THR A 12 20.46 -9.04 2.13
N GLU A 13 21.78 -9.09 2.30
CA GLU A 13 22.57 -7.98 2.84
C GLU A 13 22.64 -6.82 1.85
N THR A 14 22.78 -7.13 0.55
CA THR A 14 22.79 -6.12 -0.52
C THR A 14 21.44 -5.40 -0.60
N CYS A 15 20.32 -6.13 -0.46
CA CYS A 15 18.99 -5.51 -0.37
C CYS A 15 18.86 -4.60 0.84
N SER A 16 19.30 -5.09 1.99
CA SER A 16 19.20 -4.36 3.25
C SER A 16 19.97 -3.04 3.16
N LEU A 17 21.16 -3.06 2.58
CA LEU A 17 21.96 -1.85 2.36
C LEU A 17 21.30 -0.90 1.35
N SER A 18 20.76 -1.43 0.25
CA SER A 18 20.05 -0.62 -0.75
C SER A 18 18.84 0.10 -0.14
N LEU A 19 17.97 -0.61 0.59
CA LEU A 19 16.80 -0.02 1.24
C LEU A 19 17.20 0.95 2.34
N GLN A 20 18.26 0.67 3.11
CA GLN A 20 18.80 1.63 4.09
C GLN A 20 19.21 2.94 3.43
N ASN A 21 19.95 2.89 2.31
CA ASN A 21 20.34 4.08 1.58
C ASN A 21 19.12 4.84 1.04
N GLN A 22 18.10 4.13 0.56
CA GLN A 22 16.86 4.75 0.09
C GLN A 22 16.10 5.44 1.23
N LEU A 23 16.02 4.81 2.41
CA LEU A 23 15.41 5.37 3.62
C LEU A 23 16.17 6.58 4.17
N GLN A 24 17.50 6.56 4.12
CA GLN A 24 18.35 7.68 4.58
C GLN A 24 18.13 8.98 3.80
N ARG A 25 17.49 8.93 2.63
CA ARG A 25 17.07 10.14 1.90
C ARG A 25 15.93 10.90 2.60
N TYR A 26 15.20 10.25 3.50
CA TYR A 26 14.13 10.85 4.29
C TYR A 26 14.68 11.23 5.66
N SER A 27 14.82 12.53 5.92
CA SER A 27 15.21 13.03 7.23
C SER A 27 14.00 13.03 8.16
N PRO A 28 14.04 12.30 9.30
CA PRO A 28 12.96 12.37 10.28
C PRO A 28 12.86 13.80 10.83
N VAL A 29 11.64 14.36 10.84
CA VAL A 29 11.34 15.65 11.44
C VAL A 29 10.19 15.47 12.41
N THR A 30 10.37 15.90 13.65
CA THR A 30 9.29 15.92 14.64
C THR A 30 8.36 17.09 14.34
N LEU A 31 7.09 16.78 14.10
CA LEU A 31 6.03 17.79 13.94
C LEU A 31 5.36 18.01 15.30
N GLU A 32 5.46 19.23 15.83
CA GLU A 32 4.84 19.63 17.09
C GLU A 32 3.75 20.67 16.85
N ALA A 33 2.64 20.56 17.59
CA ALA A 33 1.53 21.49 17.52
C ALA A 33 1.25 22.09 18.90
N LYS A 34 1.07 23.42 18.96
CA LYS A 34 0.71 24.11 20.21
C LYS A 34 -0.79 23.96 20.48
N LEU A 35 -1.15 23.02 21.34
CA LEU A 35 -2.56 22.73 21.66
C LEU A 35 -3.13 23.58 22.81
N ILE A 36 -2.27 24.23 23.60
CA ILE A 36 -2.65 24.97 24.82
C ILE A 36 -3.56 26.17 24.54
N GLU A 37 -3.54 26.70 23.30
CA GLU A 37 -4.40 27.82 22.89
C GLU A 37 -5.81 27.37 22.45
N LEU A 38 -6.03 26.06 22.33
CA LEU A 38 -7.32 25.50 21.95
C LEU A 38 -8.18 25.25 23.20
N SER A 39 -9.46 25.58 23.13
CA SER A 39 -10.45 25.16 24.11
C SER A 39 -10.52 23.63 24.19
N GLU A 40 -10.95 23.07 25.32
CA GLU A 40 -11.12 21.62 25.47
C GLU A 40 -12.03 21.01 24.39
N ALA A 41 -13.09 21.73 24.01
CA ALA A 41 -13.99 21.30 22.95
C ALA A 41 -13.27 21.19 21.59
N ASN A 42 -12.41 22.18 21.27
CA ASN A 42 -11.64 22.18 20.03
C ASN A 42 -10.55 21.11 20.03
N GLN A 43 -9.90 20.84 21.16
CA GLN A 43 -8.94 19.74 21.28
C GLN A 43 -9.62 18.39 21.04
N LYS A 44 -10.82 18.17 21.59
CA LYS A 44 -11.61 16.96 21.34
C LYS A 44 -12.00 16.83 19.86
N ALA A 45 -12.48 17.91 19.24
CA ALA A 45 -12.82 17.94 17.83
C ALA A 45 -11.60 17.64 16.94
N LEU A 46 -10.44 18.23 17.23
CA LEU A 46 -9.19 17.96 16.52
C LEU A 46 -8.78 16.48 16.65
N GLY A 47 -8.95 15.88 17.82
CA GLY A 47 -8.71 14.45 18.02
C GLY A 47 -9.55 13.57 17.09
N LEU A 48 -10.82 13.94 16.85
CA LEU A 48 -11.68 13.25 15.90
C LEU A 48 -11.20 13.45 14.46
N ILE A 49 -10.85 14.67 14.06
CA ILE A 49 -10.32 14.96 12.71
C ILE A 49 -9.04 14.17 12.43
N VAL A 50 -8.12 14.10 13.40
CA VAL A 50 -6.89 13.29 13.28
C VAL A 50 -7.22 11.81 13.17
N LYS A 51 -8.22 11.32 13.91
CA LYS A 51 -8.68 9.93 13.81
C LYS A 51 -9.25 9.63 12.43
N ASP A 52 -10.08 10.51 11.88
CA ASP A 52 -10.68 10.34 10.55
C ASP A 52 -9.62 10.47 9.45
N GLY A 53 -8.64 11.35 9.62
CA GLY A 53 -7.49 11.44 8.72
C GLY A 53 -6.70 10.14 8.60
N LYS A 54 -6.60 9.34 9.67
CA LYS A 54 -5.96 8.02 9.63
C LYS A 54 -6.77 7.01 8.81
N VAL A 55 -8.08 7.14 8.72
CA VAL A 55 -8.90 6.28 7.85
C VAL A 55 -8.56 6.53 6.38
N MET A 56 -8.18 7.76 6.02
CA MET A 56 -7.76 8.09 4.66
C MET A 56 -6.43 7.41 4.27
N ASP A 57 -5.57 7.07 5.23
CA ASP A 57 -4.35 6.29 4.93
C ASP A 57 -4.73 4.91 4.35
N ASP A 58 -5.79 4.27 4.86
CA ASP A 58 -6.22 2.94 4.44
C ASP A 58 -6.75 2.92 2.99
N VAL A 59 -7.42 4.01 2.59
CA VAL A 59 -7.93 4.19 1.22
C VAL A 59 -6.80 4.36 0.22
N TRP A 60 -5.68 4.97 0.65
CA TRP A 60 -4.58 5.34 -0.24
C TRP A 60 -3.61 4.18 -0.54
N TYR A 61 -3.66 3.11 0.25
CA TYR A 61 -2.86 1.93 -0.02
C TYR A 61 -3.37 1.22 -1.28
N ASN A 62 -2.52 1.15 -2.31
CA ASN A 62 -2.82 0.41 -3.54
C ASN A 62 -3.01 -1.10 -3.32
N ASN A 63 -2.55 -1.65 -2.18
CA ASN A 63 -2.69 -3.06 -1.83
C ASN A 63 -2.70 -3.24 -0.30
N PRO A 64 -3.88 -3.18 0.35
CA PRO A 64 -4.00 -3.35 1.80
C PRO A 64 -3.48 -4.72 2.30
N ALA A 65 -3.72 -5.79 1.55
CA ALA A 65 -3.24 -7.13 1.91
C ALA A 65 -1.69 -7.20 1.97
N LEU A 66 -1.00 -6.45 1.11
CA LEU A 66 0.45 -6.33 1.15
C LEU A 66 0.92 -5.55 2.39
N TRP A 67 0.20 -4.51 2.80
CA TRP A 67 0.51 -3.77 4.01
C TRP A 67 0.37 -4.64 5.26
N ASP A 68 -0.74 -5.36 5.38
CA ASP A 68 -1.00 -6.29 6.50
C ASP A 68 0.12 -7.34 6.58
N TRP A 69 0.44 -7.97 5.45
CA TRP A 69 1.51 -8.96 5.38
C TRP A 69 2.88 -8.37 5.80
N LEU A 70 3.23 -7.18 5.30
CA LEU A 70 4.49 -6.53 5.67
C LEU A 70 4.54 -6.18 7.16
N ASN A 71 3.42 -5.81 7.79
CA ASN A 71 3.36 -5.55 9.23
C ASN A 71 3.53 -6.82 10.05
N ASP A 72 2.85 -7.90 9.67
CA ASP A 72 2.90 -9.17 10.38
C ASP A 72 4.32 -9.76 10.40
N HIS A 73 5.06 -9.56 9.30
CA HIS A 73 6.41 -10.13 9.11
C HIS A 73 7.54 -9.11 9.43
N ALA A 74 7.20 -7.88 9.83
CA ALA A 74 8.18 -6.78 10.01
C ALA A 74 9.30 -7.09 11.01
N ASN A 75 9.07 -8.03 11.93
CA ASN A 75 10.00 -8.37 13.01
C ASN A 75 10.78 -9.66 12.76
N GLU A 76 10.59 -10.34 11.63
CA GLU A 76 11.27 -11.62 11.33
C GLU A 76 12.74 -11.40 10.96
N LEU A 77 12.98 -10.49 10.00
CA LEU A 77 14.33 -10.16 9.54
C LEU A 77 14.51 -8.64 9.48
N LYS A 78 15.78 -8.21 9.59
CA LYS A 78 16.16 -6.80 9.41
C LYS A 78 15.69 -6.25 8.05
N LEU A 79 15.73 -7.08 7.00
CA LEU A 79 15.27 -6.69 5.67
C LEU A 79 13.75 -6.41 5.65
N ASP A 80 12.95 -7.20 6.36
CA ASP A 80 11.49 -7.08 6.32
C ASP A 80 11.02 -5.82 7.06
N LYS A 81 11.69 -5.44 8.15
CA LYS A 81 11.50 -4.13 8.77
C LYS A 81 11.76 -2.99 7.79
N LEU A 82 12.85 -3.05 7.01
CA LEU A 82 13.19 -2.02 6.03
C LEU A 82 12.16 -1.94 4.91
N LYS A 83 11.68 -3.08 4.41
CA LYS A 83 10.60 -3.15 3.41
C LYS A 83 9.33 -2.48 3.94
N ARG A 84 8.92 -2.85 5.16
CA ARG A 84 7.73 -2.30 5.83
C ARG A 84 7.85 -0.80 6.04
N ASP A 85 8.97 -0.32 6.55
CA ASP A 85 9.19 1.11 6.83
C ASP A 85 9.21 1.94 5.53
N TYR A 86 9.84 1.42 4.47
CA TYR A 86 9.89 2.11 3.19
C TYR A 86 8.54 2.09 2.46
N PHE A 87 7.77 1.01 2.61
CA PHE A 87 6.38 0.94 2.16
C PHE A 87 5.49 1.93 2.88
N LEU A 88 5.64 2.12 4.19
CA LEU A 88 4.87 3.09 4.96
C LEU A 88 5.06 4.53 4.43
N ILE A 89 6.28 4.89 4.04
CA ILE A 89 6.60 6.21 3.49
C ILE A 89 6.02 6.38 2.07
N ASN A 90 6.16 5.38 1.21
CA ASN A 90 5.71 5.46 -0.19
C ASN A 90 4.23 5.12 -0.39
N LYS A 91 3.60 4.49 0.61
CA LYS A 91 2.24 3.93 0.60
C LYS A 91 1.97 2.91 -0.53
N THR A 92 3.01 2.47 -1.23
CA THR A 92 2.97 1.60 -2.41
C THR A 92 4.30 0.83 -2.52
N PRO A 93 4.36 -0.28 -3.30
CA PRO A 93 5.60 -1.05 -3.49
C PRO A 93 6.61 -0.39 -4.46
N TRP A 94 6.36 0.85 -4.88
CA TRP A 94 7.19 1.61 -5.82
C TRP A 94 7.76 2.86 -5.15
N SER A 95 9.04 3.14 -5.43
CA SER A 95 9.73 4.31 -4.90
C SER A 95 9.27 5.58 -5.60
N SER A 96 8.75 6.53 -4.82
CA SER A 96 8.34 7.84 -5.34
C SER A 96 9.54 8.69 -5.76
N LEU A 97 10.73 8.42 -5.22
CA LEU A 97 11.97 9.15 -5.54
C LEU A 97 12.80 8.50 -6.66
N ASP A 98 12.52 7.24 -6.99
CA ASP A 98 13.24 6.49 -8.04
C ASP A 98 12.30 6.17 -9.20
N GLU A 99 11.59 7.16 -9.75
CA GLU A 99 10.75 7.02 -10.94
C GLU A 99 9.70 5.88 -10.88
N ASN A 100 9.18 5.57 -9.69
CA ASN A 100 8.30 4.43 -9.43
C ASN A 100 8.94 3.06 -9.72
N GLU A 101 10.26 2.92 -9.56
CA GLU A 101 10.92 1.61 -9.53
C GLU A 101 10.43 0.79 -8.33
N ALA A 102 10.12 -0.49 -8.54
CA ALA A 102 9.72 -1.39 -7.48
C ALA A 102 10.91 -1.72 -6.57
N PHE A 103 10.70 -1.60 -5.26
CA PHE A 103 11.68 -1.98 -4.22
C PHE A 103 11.28 -3.26 -3.48
N LEU A 104 10.19 -3.90 -3.91
CA LEU A 104 9.77 -5.23 -3.48
C LEU A 104 9.86 -6.18 -4.67
N THR A 105 9.91 -7.48 -4.38
CA THR A 105 9.89 -8.55 -5.39
C THR A 105 8.58 -9.34 -5.34
N THR A 106 8.29 -10.16 -6.35
CA THR A 106 7.12 -11.04 -6.34
C THR A 106 7.17 -12.08 -5.21
N ALA A 107 8.35 -12.38 -4.64
CA ALA A 107 8.47 -13.22 -3.46
C ALA A 107 7.85 -12.57 -2.20
N ASP A 108 7.79 -11.23 -2.18
CA ASP A 108 7.18 -10.42 -1.12
C ASP A 108 5.66 -10.25 -1.31
N SER A 109 5.05 -11.02 -2.21
CA SER A 109 3.60 -10.98 -2.42
C SER A 109 2.88 -11.56 -1.20
N ALA A 110 1.93 -10.81 -0.65
CA ALA A 110 1.12 -11.27 0.46
C ALA A 110 0.36 -12.56 0.11
N VAL A 111 0.31 -13.47 1.07
CA VAL A 111 -0.43 -14.73 0.97
C VAL A 111 -1.79 -14.53 1.62
N LYS A 112 -2.87 -14.77 0.88
CA LYS A 112 -4.23 -14.73 1.40
C LYS A 112 -4.85 -16.12 1.39
N LEU A 113 -5.34 -16.55 2.55
CA LEU A 113 -6.17 -17.74 2.69
C LEU A 113 -7.64 -17.33 2.60
N VAL A 114 -8.41 -18.02 1.77
CA VAL A 114 -9.86 -17.88 1.65
C VAL A 114 -10.50 -19.21 2.04
N PRO A 115 -10.86 -19.40 3.32
CA PRO A 115 -11.44 -20.64 3.83
C PRO A 115 -12.75 -21.01 3.12
N GLU A 116 -13.57 -20.02 2.79
CA GLU A 116 -14.92 -20.19 2.26
C GLU A 116 -14.99 -20.19 0.73
N ALA A 117 -13.84 -20.32 0.04
CA ALA A 117 -13.80 -20.30 -1.43
C ALA A 117 -14.55 -21.49 -2.05
N THR A 118 -14.69 -22.59 -1.32
CA THR A 118 -15.51 -23.75 -1.73
C THR A 118 -16.21 -24.37 -0.50
N ASN A 119 -17.09 -25.34 -0.72
CA ASN A 119 -17.73 -26.09 0.36
C ASN A 119 -16.66 -26.68 1.31
N PRO A 120 -16.89 -26.70 2.64
CA PRO A 120 -15.90 -27.20 3.59
C PRO A 120 -15.54 -28.67 3.30
N ILE A 121 -14.29 -28.93 2.93
CA ILE A 121 -13.74 -30.27 2.74
C ILE A 121 -12.88 -30.60 3.97
N VAL A 122 -13.11 -31.77 4.58
CA VAL A 122 -12.35 -32.21 5.77
C VAL A 122 -10.85 -32.21 5.46
N GLY A 123 -10.08 -31.45 6.24
CA GLY A 123 -8.62 -31.32 6.10
C GLY A 123 -8.14 -30.23 5.13
N TRP A 124 -9.03 -29.60 4.38
CA TRP A 124 -8.69 -28.46 3.52
C TRP A 124 -8.94 -27.14 4.26
N LYS A 125 -7.92 -26.28 4.33
CA LYS A 125 -7.98 -25.00 5.05
C LYS A 125 -8.59 -23.84 4.24
N GLY A 126 -8.77 -24.04 2.93
CA GLY A 126 -9.22 -23.00 2.01
C GLY A 126 -8.28 -22.81 0.82
N LEU A 127 -8.64 -21.87 -0.05
CA LEU A 127 -7.83 -21.46 -1.18
C LEU A 127 -6.75 -20.48 -0.71
N GLU A 128 -5.48 -20.86 -0.83
CA GLU A 128 -4.35 -19.96 -0.64
C GLU A 128 -3.91 -19.39 -1.98
N TYR A 129 -3.81 -18.07 -2.08
CA TYR A 129 -3.25 -17.40 -3.25
C TYR A 129 -2.36 -16.23 -2.86
N ARG A 130 -1.44 -15.86 -3.75
CA ARG A 130 -0.55 -14.70 -3.57
C ARG A 130 -1.15 -13.47 -4.23
N THR A 131 -1.39 -12.41 -3.48
CA THR A 131 -1.78 -11.10 -4.01
C THR A 131 -0.52 -10.37 -4.52
N ALA A 132 -0.04 -10.81 -5.69
CA ALA A 132 1.14 -10.22 -6.30
C ALA A 132 0.88 -8.77 -6.72
N PHE A 133 1.86 -7.89 -6.47
CA PHE A 133 1.88 -6.56 -7.04
C PHE A 133 2.69 -6.58 -8.34
N ARG A 134 2.40 -5.63 -9.23
CA ARG A 134 3.11 -5.50 -10.50
C ARG A 134 4.49 -4.90 -10.26
N VAL A 135 5.50 -5.38 -11.00
CA VAL A 135 6.83 -4.76 -10.97
C VAL A 135 6.77 -3.31 -11.47
N THR A 136 5.94 -3.04 -12.47
CA THR A 136 5.66 -1.70 -12.97
C THR A 136 4.42 -1.10 -12.33
N LYS A 137 4.52 0.16 -11.91
CA LYS A 137 3.36 0.93 -11.47
C LYS A 137 2.42 1.14 -12.66
N PRO A 138 1.14 0.72 -12.56
CA PRO A 138 0.19 0.95 -13.64
C PRO A 138 -0.10 2.46 -13.81
N PRO A 139 -0.25 2.98 -15.05
CA PRO A 139 -0.51 4.40 -15.29
C PRO A 139 -1.80 4.91 -14.64
N GLY A 140 -2.81 4.04 -14.51
CA GLY A 140 -4.10 4.35 -13.88
C GLY A 140 -4.17 4.05 -12.38
N ALA A 141 -3.06 3.67 -11.74
CA ALA A 141 -3.05 3.17 -10.37
C ALA A 141 -4.14 2.09 -10.16
N ASN A 142 -5.03 2.29 -9.18
CA ASN A 142 -6.21 1.44 -8.94
C ASN A 142 -7.53 2.09 -9.42
N LEU A 143 -7.46 3.19 -10.19
CA LEU A 143 -8.65 3.91 -10.67
C LEU A 143 -9.21 3.34 -11.96
N TYR A 144 -8.35 2.76 -12.79
CA TYR A 144 -8.72 2.21 -14.08
C TYR A 144 -8.26 0.76 -14.21
N PRO A 145 -9.00 -0.05 -14.99
CA PRO A 145 -8.50 -1.35 -15.42
C PRO A 145 -7.10 -1.20 -16.01
N PRO A 146 -6.17 -2.08 -15.64
CA PRO A 146 -4.76 -1.92 -16.02
C PRO A 146 -4.49 -2.13 -17.52
N ASP A 147 -5.43 -2.71 -18.24
CA ASP A 147 -5.46 -2.95 -19.67
C ASP A 147 -6.23 -1.85 -20.44
N MET A 148 -6.77 -0.85 -19.73
CA MET A 148 -7.46 0.29 -20.35
C MET A 148 -6.45 1.21 -21.06
N ASP A 149 -6.61 1.34 -22.37
CA ASP A 149 -5.86 2.32 -23.16
C ASP A 149 -6.37 3.74 -22.86
N LYS A 150 -5.45 4.70 -22.78
CA LYS A 150 -5.73 6.13 -22.58
C LYS A 150 -6.56 6.75 -23.71
N THR A 151 -6.69 6.04 -24.84
CA THR A 151 -7.39 6.49 -26.05
C THR A 151 -8.88 6.15 -26.08
N ILE A 152 -9.38 5.34 -25.12
CA ILE A 152 -10.82 5.03 -25.05
C ILE A 152 -11.56 6.30 -24.61
N PRO A 153 -12.52 6.80 -25.41
CA PRO A 153 -13.08 8.12 -25.23
C PRO A 153 -13.78 8.25 -23.88
N THR A 154 -13.50 9.37 -23.22
CA THR A 154 -13.96 9.86 -21.91
C THR A 154 -15.48 9.72 -21.65
N ASN A 155 -16.28 9.47 -22.68
CA ASN A 155 -17.75 9.35 -22.61
C ASN A 155 -18.25 8.09 -21.90
N ILE A 156 -17.50 6.99 -21.89
CA ILE A 156 -17.93 5.76 -21.16
C ILE A 156 -17.55 5.85 -19.67
N CYS A 157 -16.50 6.62 -19.33
CA CYS A 157 -15.92 6.64 -17.99
C CYS A 157 -16.69 7.53 -17.00
N LEU A 158 -17.26 8.64 -17.46
CA LEU A 158 -18.14 9.49 -16.64
C LEU A 158 -19.36 8.72 -16.11
N MET A 159 -19.85 7.73 -16.85
CA MET A 159 -21.05 6.97 -16.47
C MET A 159 -20.81 6.03 -15.27
N PHE A 160 -19.60 5.49 -15.12
CA PHE A 160 -19.25 4.59 -14.00
C PHE A 160 -18.87 5.35 -12.72
N VAL A 161 -18.18 6.48 -12.84
CA VAL A 161 -17.84 7.31 -11.67
C VAL A 161 -19.10 7.99 -11.10
N PHE A 162 -20.05 8.40 -11.95
CA PHE A 162 -21.32 8.95 -11.47
C PHE A 162 -22.20 7.90 -10.77
N HIS A 163 -22.22 6.64 -11.20
CA HIS A 163 -23.02 5.60 -10.52
C HIS A 163 -22.50 5.31 -9.10
N LEU A 164 -21.19 5.29 -8.89
CA LEU A 164 -20.60 5.03 -7.55
C LEU A 164 -20.73 6.21 -6.57
N LEU A 165 -20.98 7.43 -7.06
CA LEU A 165 -21.20 8.61 -6.22
C LEU A 165 -22.68 8.92 -5.94
N ILE A 166 -23.61 8.35 -6.69
CA ILE A 166 -25.07 8.57 -6.49
C ILE A 166 -25.66 7.58 -5.47
N ASP A 167 -25.03 6.44 -5.21
CA ASP A 167 -25.52 5.47 -4.21
C ASP A 167 -25.33 5.92 -2.73
N CYS A 168 -24.73 7.10 -2.49
CA CYS A 168 -24.60 7.69 -1.15
C CYS A 168 -25.77 8.62 -0.76
N ASP A 169 -26.74 8.88 -1.64
CA ASP A 169 -27.91 9.73 -1.37
C ASP A 169 -29.22 8.95 -1.58
N ASN A 170 -29.49 7.96 -0.73
CA ASN A 170 -30.86 7.50 -0.52
C ASN A 170 -31.10 7.22 0.97
N PRO A 171 -32.03 7.93 1.63
CA PRO A 171 -32.33 7.80 3.06
C PRO A 171 -32.96 6.47 3.45
#